data_AF-A0A1R0XCD1-F1
#
_entry.id   AF-A0A1R0XCD1-F1
#
_cell.length_a   1.000
_cell.length_b   1.000
_cell.length_c   1.000
_cell.angle_alpha   90.00
_cell.angle_beta   90.00
_cell.angle_gamma   90.00
#
_symmetry.space_group_name_H-M   'P 1'
#
loop_
_entity.id
_entity.type
_entity.pdbx_description
1 polymer ?
#
loop_
_entity_poly.entity_id
_entity_poly.type
_entity_poly.pdbx_seq_one_letter_code
_entity_poly.pdbx_strand_id
1 'polypeptide(L)'
;MNMKKSTLAAITTVAIFSFSLGGQMFAAGNTFKDIDNINGKEKIISLKNQGLIKGVSESQFLPGSKVTTAQGIQFISGGLQLSLAAIDFNKAPVASGLFTKVKDKAWYAEAFINAYYNEVKLPKDIDPNLIMTKEQFTNYLVQAIEGVGNLPMINIVPVDIADEASLTPAYQGSIQRSLKYKINSLDANGKFNPKSELTRAEAAIMLYNALEFLKTGV
;
A
#
# COMPACT_ATOMS: atom_id res chain seq x y z
N MET A 1 -40.51 -5.53 -70.67
CA MET A 1 -40.49 -5.35 -69.21
C MET A 1 -40.13 -6.69 -68.56
N ASN A 2 -38.97 -6.74 -67.91
CA ASN A 2 -38.47 -7.65 -66.84
C ASN A 2 -38.52 -9.18 -67.09
N MET A 3 -37.37 -9.85 -67.38
CA MET A 3 -36.32 -10.37 -66.46
C MET A 3 -36.83 -11.46 -65.49
N LYS A 4 -36.64 -12.75 -65.84
CA LYS A 4 -35.53 -13.66 -65.43
C LYS A 4 -35.41 -13.89 -63.92
N LYS A 5 -35.33 -15.17 -63.52
CA LYS A 5 -34.48 -15.64 -62.40
C LYS A 5 -34.20 -17.15 -62.52
N SER A 6 -32.93 -17.46 -62.76
CA SER A 6 -32.32 -18.78 -62.73
C SER A 6 -31.92 -19.15 -61.30
N THR A 7 -32.24 -20.36 -60.89
CA THR A 7 -31.79 -21.00 -59.65
C THR A 7 -30.31 -21.40 -59.74
N LEU A 8 -29.48 -20.91 -58.81
CA LEU A 8 -28.16 -21.47 -58.54
C LEU A 8 -28.03 -21.60 -57.01
N ALA A 9 -27.95 -22.84 -56.54
CA ALA A 9 -27.71 -23.17 -55.14
C ALA A 9 -26.20 -23.08 -54.85
N ALA A 10 -25.82 -22.15 -53.97
CA ALA A 10 -24.45 -22.04 -53.47
C ALA A 10 -24.34 -22.79 -52.14
N ILE A 11 -23.47 -23.80 -52.10
CA ILE A 11 -23.08 -24.54 -50.90
C ILE A 11 -22.06 -23.67 -50.16
N THR A 12 -22.45 -23.08 -49.04
CA THR A 12 -21.54 -22.39 -48.12
C THR A 12 -21.03 -23.37 -47.07
N THR A 13 -19.77 -23.75 -47.21
CA THR A 13 -19.00 -24.51 -46.21
C THR A 13 -18.81 -23.63 -44.97
N VAL A 14 -19.42 -24.01 -43.85
CA VAL A 14 -19.18 -23.39 -42.54
C VAL A 14 -17.83 -23.87 -42.02
N ALA A 15 -16.80 -23.02 -42.09
CA ALA A 15 -15.55 -23.22 -41.37
C ALA A 15 -15.80 -22.88 -39.89
N ILE A 16 -15.92 -23.91 -39.05
CA ILE A 16 -15.96 -23.76 -37.59
C ILE A 16 -14.57 -23.31 -37.14
N PHE A 17 -14.41 -22.04 -36.82
CA PHE A 17 -13.23 -21.54 -36.10
C PHE A 17 -13.31 -22.08 -34.67
N SER A 18 -12.63 -23.18 -34.42
CA SER A 18 -12.39 -23.72 -33.10
C SER A 18 -11.69 -22.64 -32.26
N PHE A 19 -12.44 -22.03 -31.34
CA PHE A 19 -11.89 -21.16 -30.30
C PHE A 19 -11.07 -22.04 -29.36
N SER A 20 -9.80 -22.26 -29.70
CA SER A 20 -8.86 -22.82 -28.74
C SER A 20 -8.78 -21.79 -27.62
N LEU A 21 -9.28 -22.16 -26.44
CA LEU A 21 -8.92 -21.54 -25.17
C LEU A 21 -7.39 -21.42 -25.16
N GLY A 22 -6.90 -20.25 -25.57
CA GLY A 22 -5.53 -19.86 -25.32
C GLY A 22 -5.38 -19.95 -23.81
N GLY A 23 -4.63 -20.96 -23.37
CA GLY A 23 -4.27 -21.11 -21.98
C GLY A 23 -3.82 -19.76 -21.48
N GLN A 24 -4.31 -19.38 -20.30
CA GLN A 24 -3.80 -18.20 -19.62
C GLN A 24 -2.29 -18.36 -19.55
N MET A 25 -1.58 -17.61 -20.39
CA MET A 25 -0.17 -17.39 -20.24
C MET A 25 -0.04 -16.69 -18.89
N PHE A 26 0.22 -17.45 -17.83
CA PHE A 26 0.88 -16.90 -16.67
C PHE A 26 2.15 -16.27 -17.22
N ALA A 27 2.18 -14.95 -17.28
CA ALA A 27 3.33 -14.18 -17.72
C ALA A 27 4.52 -14.57 -16.84
N ALA A 28 5.36 -15.47 -17.33
CA ALA A 28 6.67 -15.67 -16.78
C ALA A 28 7.45 -14.37 -16.99
N GLY A 29 7.72 -13.62 -15.92
CA GLY A 29 8.90 -12.76 -15.89
C GLY A 29 8.83 -11.39 -15.21
N ASN A 30 7.70 -10.90 -14.71
CA ASN A 30 7.66 -9.59 -14.01
C ASN A 30 7.45 -9.69 -12.49
N THR A 31 7.91 -10.77 -11.85
CA THR A 31 8.01 -10.82 -10.37
C THR A 31 9.38 -10.32 -9.91
N PHE A 32 9.46 -9.83 -8.67
CA PHE A 32 10.76 -9.54 -8.07
C PHE A 32 11.51 -10.85 -7.82
N LYS A 33 12.79 -10.90 -8.17
CA LYS A 33 13.61 -12.13 -8.08
C LYS A 33 14.12 -12.40 -6.66
N ASP A 34 14.03 -11.42 -5.77
CA ASP A 34 14.65 -11.42 -4.45
C ASP A 34 13.63 -11.64 -3.31
N ILE A 35 12.39 -12.03 -3.63
CA ILE A 35 11.31 -12.19 -2.63
C ILE A 35 10.89 -13.64 -2.38
N ASP A 36 11.52 -14.64 -3.03
CA ASP A 36 11.04 -16.03 -2.99
C ASP A 36 10.99 -16.63 -1.57
N ASN A 37 11.90 -16.20 -0.69
CA ASN A 37 12.00 -16.65 0.70
C ASN A 37 11.24 -15.75 1.69
N ILE A 38 10.46 -14.79 1.20
CA ILE A 38 9.74 -13.82 2.05
C ILE A 38 8.37 -14.39 2.41
N ASN A 39 8.15 -14.59 3.71
CA ASN A 39 6.82 -14.84 4.24
C ASN A 39 5.92 -13.63 3.93
N GLY A 40 4.92 -13.83 3.07
CA GLY A 40 4.07 -12.74 2.56
C GLY A 40 4.44 -12.23 1.16
N LYS A 41 5.30 -12.93 0.41
CA LYS A 41 5.62 -12.59 -0.98
C LYS A 41 4.40 -12.37 -1.88
N GLU A 42 3.32 -13.13 -1.68
CA GLU A 42 2.10 -13.01 -2.49
C GLU A 42 1.41 -11.65 -2.29
N LYS A 43 1.52 -11.08 -1.09
CA LYS A 43 1.03 -9.73 -0.77
C LYS A 43 1.83 -8.68 -1.53
N ILE A 44 3.17 -8.83 -1.56
CA ILE A 44 4.08 -7.94 -2.29
C ILE A 44 3.80 -8.01 -3.80
N ILE A 45 3.65 -9.21 -4.35
CA ILE A 45 3.30 -9.41 -5.77
C ILE A 45 1.95 -8.79 -6.09
N SER A 46 0.95 -8.97 -5.22
CA SER A 46 -0.38 -8.37 -5.38
C SER A 46 -0.32 -6.84 -5.43
N LEU A 47 0.42 -6.22 -4.52
CA LEU A 47 0.61 -4.76 -4.52
C LEU A 47 1.36 -4.28 -5.76
N LYS A 48 2.38 -5.01 -6.22
CA LYS A 48 3.10 -4.69 -7.46
C LYS A 48 2.16 -4.72 -8.67
N ASN A 49 1.36 -5.78 -8.79
CA ASN A 49 0.43 -5.97 -9.92
C ASN A 49 -0.68 -4.91 -9.94
N GLN A 50 -1.08 -4.40 -8.78
CA GLN A 50 -2.00 -3.27 -8.65
C GLN A 50 -1.33 -1.90 -8.90
N GLY A 51 -0.01 -1.87 -9.11
CA GLY A 51 0.75 -0.63 -9.30
C GLY A 51 0.96 0.20 -8.03
N LEU A 52 0.63 -0.33 -6.86
CA LEU A 52 0.64 0.37 -5.57
C LEU A 52 2.03 0.46 -4.94
N ILE A 53 2.93 -0.46 -5.32
CA ILE A 53 4.34 -0.43 -4.90
C ILE A 53 5.26 -0.62 -6.09
N LYS A 54 6.48 -0.08 -5.97
CA LYS A 54 7.55 -0.25 -6.95
C LYS A 54 8.80 -0.84 -6.29
N GLY A 55 9.54 -1.63 -7.05
CA GLY A 55 10.85 -2.12 -6.66
C GLY A 55 11.89 -1.00 -6.71
N VAL A 56 13.10 -1.30 -6.24
CA VAL A 56 14.26 -0.42 -6.50
C VAL A 56 14.71 -0.52 -7.96
N SER A 57 14.35 -1.62 -8.62
CA SER A 57 14.43 -1.82 -10.05
C SER A 57 13.22 -2.65 -10.51
N GLU A 58 13.13 -2.94 -11.80
CA GLU A 58 12.05 -3.79 -12.34
C GLU A 58 12.07 -5.21 -11.76
N SER A 59 13.26 -5.72 -11.40
CA SER A 59 13.50 -7.09 -10.96
C SER A 59 13.86 -7.24 -9.49
N GLN A 60 14.17 -6.16 -8.77
CA GLN A 60 14.56 -6.20 -7.36
C GLN A 60 13.65 -5.36 -6.47
N PHE A 61 13.23 -5.96 -5.35
CA PHE A 61 12.46 -5.28 -4.32
C PHE A 61 13.29 -4.83 -3.12
N LEU A 62 14.39 -5.55 -2.82
CA LEU A 62 15.20 -5.46 -1.61
C LEU A 62 14.39 -5.63 -0.31
N PRO A 63 13.76 -6.80 -0.09
CA PRO A 63 12.82 -6.99 1.00
C PRO A 63 13.42 -6.76 2.40
N GLY A 64 14.69 -7.09 2.61
CA GLY A 64 15.38 -6.94 3.90
C GLY A 64 15.95 -5.55 4.17
N SER A 65 15.96 -4.65 3.17
CA SER A 65 16.50 -3.30 3.35
C SER A 65 15.62 -2.49 4.29
N LYS A 66 16.26 -1.69 5.14
CA LYS A 66 15.58 -0.79 6.06
C LYS A 66 14.93 0.37 5.32
N VAL A 67 13.77 0.77 5.80
CA VAL A 67 12.94 1.81 5.21
C VAL A 67 13.29 3.14 5.87
N THR A 68 13.68 4.13 5.07
CA THR A 68 13.78 5.51 5.57
C THR A 68 12.40 6.10 5.78
N THR A 69 12.31 7.17 6.56
CA THR A 69 11.06 7.88 6.80
C THR A 69 10.43 8.37 5.49
N ALA A 70 11.25 8.86 4.54
CA ALA A 70 10.76 9.21 3.21
C ALA A 70 10.12 8.04 2.46
N GLN A 71 10.78 6.87 2.47
CA GLN A 71 10.24 5.68 1.84
C GLN A 71 8.99 5.17 2.55
N GLY A 72 8.94 5.22 3.88
CA GLY A 72 7.77 4.81 4.65
C GLY A 72 6.53 5.67 4.35
N ILE A 73 6.69 6.99 4.32
CA ILE A 73 5.61 7.90 3.93
C ILE A 73 5.21 7.70 2.47
N GLN A 74 6.17 7.44 1.57
CA GLN A 74 5.84 7.08 0.18
C GLN A 74 5.02 5.79 0.09
N PHE A 75 5.35 4.75 0.87
CA PHE A 75 4.57 3.51 0.92
C PHE A 75 3.13 3.78 1.34
N ILE A 76 2.92 4.61 2.37
CA ILE A 76 1.59 4.94 2.87
C ILE A 76 0.83 5.76 1.83
N SER A 77 1.37 6.91 1.42
CA SER A 77 0.67 7.84 0.52
C SER A 77 0.44 7.26 -0.86
N GLY A 78 1.46 6.62 -1.45
CA GLY A 78 1.32 5.98 -2.76
C GLY A 78 0.45 4.72 -2.71
N GLY A 79 0.62 3.90 -1.68
CA GLY A 79 -0.11 2.65 -1.52
C GLY A 79 -1.61 2.83 -1.28
N LEU A 80 -1.98 3.83 -0.48
CA LEU A 80 -3.38 4.21 -0.24
C LEU A 80 -3.90 5.22 -1.27
N GLN A 81 -3.06 5.64 -2.23
CA GLN A 81 -3.38 6.65 -3.24
C GLN A 81 -3.92 7.95 -2.62
N LEU A 82 -3.32 8.38 -1.50
CA LEU A 82 -3.65 9.65 -0.85
C LEU A 82 -3.42 10.78 -1.83
N SER A 83 -4.43 11.64 -1.98
CA SER A 83 -4.38 12.73 -2.94
C SER A 83 -5.04 13.98 -2.38
N LEU A 84 -4.80 15.10 -3.06
CA LEU A 84 -5.38 16.40 -2.74
C LEU A 84 -6.62 16.70 -3.59
N ALA A 85 -7.11 15.73 -4.39
CA ALA A 85 -8.12 15.97 -5.43
C ALA A 85 -9.46 16.49 -4.87
N ALA A 86 -9.76 16.21 -3.61
CA ALA A 86 -10.97 16.66 -2.92
C ALA A 86 -10.80 18.01 -2.20
N ILE A 87 -9.63 18.67 -2.29
CA ILE A 87 -9.31 19.86 -1.51
C ILE A 87 -9.08 21.04 -2.45
N ASP A 88 -9.86 22.11 -2.25
CA ASP A 88 -9.70 23.35 -2.98
C ASP A 88 -8.63 24.22 -2.31
N PHE A 89 -7.62 24.61 -3.09
CA PHE A 89 -6.50 25.42 -2.63
C PHE A 89 -6.42 26.71 -3.42
N ASN A 90 -6.50 27.84 -2.71
CA ASN A 90 -6.15 29.15 -3.28
C ASN A 90 -4.69 29.21 -3.76
N LYS A 91 -3.81 28.42 -3.14
CA LYS A 91 -2.40 28.25 -3.52
C LYS A 91 -1.97 26.82 -3.20
N ALA A 92 -1.32 26.16 -4.17
CA ALA A 92 -0.79 24.81 -3.99
C ALA A 92 0.14 24.75 -2.76
N PRO A 93 -0.04 23.78 -1.86
CA PRO A 93 0.83 23.62 -0.70
C PRO A 93 2.23 23.21 -1.11
N VAL A 94 3.21 23.59 -0.30
CA VAL A 94 4.62 23.21 -0.46
C VAL A 94 5.11 22.55 0.82
N ALA A 95 5.99 21.55 0.69
CA ALA A 95 6.38 20.71 1.81
C ALA A 95 7.14 21.47 2.90
N SER A 96 7.98 22.44 2.51
CA SER A 96 8.75 23.30 3.42
C SER A 96 7.87 24.21 4.28
N GLY A 97 6.63 24.47 3.83
CA GLY A 97 5.63 25.19 4.62
C GLY A 97 5.04 24.35 5.76
N LEU A 98 5.09 23.02 5.63
CA LEU A 98 4.55 22.06 6.60
C LEU A 98 5.64 21.44 7.47
N PHE A 99 6.81 21.16 6.90
CA PHE A 99 7.89 20.39 7.52
C PHE A 99 9.24 21.09 7.36
N THR A 100 10.00 21.20 8.45
CA THR A 100 11.28 21.96 8.46
C THR A 100 12.41 21.23 7.75
N LYS A 101 12.31 19.90 7.58
CA LYS A 101 13.37 19.06 6.98
C LYS A 101 12.98 18.41 5.65
N VAL A 102 11.78 18.68 5.12
CA VAL A 102 11.33 18.13 3.83
C VAL A 102 11.48 19.21 2.75
N LYS A 103 12.31 18.92 1.76
CA LYS A 103 12.60 19.84 0.65
C LYS A 103 11.49 19.77 -0.40
N ASP A 104 11.06 20.92 -0.91
CA ASP A 104 9.94 21.02 -1.87
C ASP A 104 10.13 20.24 -3.17
N LYS A 105 11.38 20.10 -3.63
CA LYS A 105 11.72 19.39 -4.88
C LYS A 105 12.18 17.94 -4.66
N ALA A 106 12.09 17.42 -3.44
CA ALA A 106 12.45 16.04 -3.17
C ALA A 106 11.42 15.08 -3.81
N TRP A 107 11.87 13.90 -4.26
CA TRP A 107 10.99 12.90 -4.89
C TRP A 107 9.84 12.44 -3.97
N TYR A 108 10.00 12.58 -2.65
CA TYR A 108 9.00 12.24 -1.63
C TYR A 108 8.15 13.43 -1.16
N ALA A 109 8.40 14.66 -1.64
CA ALA A 109 7.73 15.85 -1.11
C ALA A 109 6.21 15.76 -1.23
N GLU A 110 5.71 15.30 -2.38
CA GLU A 110 4.29 15.11 -2.63
C GLU A 110 3.67 14.10 -1.66
N ALA A 111 4.36 12.99 -1.36
CA ALA A 111 3.85 11.99 -0.42
C ALA A 111 3.63 12.57 0.99
N PHE A 112 4.51 13.46 1.46
CA PHE A 112 4.35 14.14 2.75
C PHE A 112 3.18 15.11 2.76
N ILE A 113 3.01 15.88 1.67
CA ILE A 113 1.90 16.81 1.52
C ILE A 113 0.58 16.02 1.52
N ASN A 114 0.49 14.97 0.70
CA ASN A 114 -0.72 14.15 0.59
C ASN A 114 -1.05 13.48 1.93
N ALA A 115 -0.05 12.96 2.64
CA ALA A 115 -0.25 12.39 3.99
C ALA A 115 -0.81 13.43 4.96
N TYR A 116 -0.21 14.63 5.03
CA TYR A 116 -0.63 15.70 5.92
C TYR A 116 -2.09 16.10 5.72
N TYR A 117 -2.49 16.33 4.47
CA TYR A 117 -3.85 16.75 4.15
C TYR A 117 -4.88 15.62 4.15
N ASN A 118 -4.44 14.37 4.27
CA ASN A 118 -5.31 13.21 4.50
C ASN A 118 -5.19 12.73 5.97
N GLU A 119 -5.10 13.69 6.91
CA GLU A 119 -5.18 13.48 8.36
C GLU A 119 -4.04 12.66 9.01
N VAL A 120 -2.92 12.45 8.31
CA VAL A 120 -1.72 11.84 8.90
C VAL A 120 -0.92 12.89 9.67
N LYS A 121 -0.86 12.73 10.99
CA LYS A 121 -0.19 13.63 11.93
C LYS A 121 1.32 13.40 11.94
N LEU A 122 2.00 13.97 10.94
CA LEU A 122 3.46 13.97 10.85
C LEU A 122 4.06 15.11 11.70
N PRO A 123 5.13 14.87 12.49
CA PRO A 123 5.84 15.91 13.21
C PRO A 123 6.42 16.98 12.28
N LYS A 124 6.40 18.25 12.70
CA LYS A 124 6.92 19.37 11.89
C LYS A 124 8.41 19.21 11.57
N ASP A 125 9.19 18.60 12.46
CA ASP A 125 10.62 18.36 12.33
C ASP A 125 10.98 16.94 11.84
N ILE A 126 10.00 16.22 11.27
CA ILE A 126 10.17 14.87 10.73
C ILE A 126 11.36 14.80 9.77
N ASP A 127 12.27 13.88 10.04
CA ASP A 127 13.49 13.73 9.26
C ASP A 127 13.33 12.63 8.21
N PRO A 128 13.30 12.97 6.90
CA PRO A 128 13.06 11.99 5.84
C PRO A 128 14.17 10.93 5.71
N ASN A 129 15.36 11.18 6.26
CA ASN A 129 16.52 10.31 6.09
C ASN A 129 16.68 9.27 7.21
N LEU A 130 16.01 9.45 8.35
CA LEU A 130 16.09 8.51 9.46
C LEU A 130 15.41 7.20 9.11
N ILE A 131 15.93 6.10 9.64
CA ILE A 131 15.29 4.79 9.57
C ILE A 131 14.00 4.82 10.38
N MET A 132 12.92 4.38 9.75
CA MET A 132 11.60 4.35 10.36
C MET A 132 11.45 3.09 11.23
N THR A 133 10.93 3.25 12.43
CA THR A 133 10.59 2.14 13.32
C THR A 133 9.23 1.54 12.96
N LYS A 134 9.00 0.28 13.35
CA LYS A 134 7.72 -0.41 13.16
C LYS A 134 6.54 0.35 13.78
N GLU A 135 6.69 0.91 14.98
CA GLU A 135 5.61 1.68 15.62
C GLU A 135 5.28 2.99 14.90
N GLN A 136 6.28 3.69 14.34
CA GLN A 136 6.05 4.94 13.61
C GLN A 136 5.27 4.67 12.34
N PHE A 137 5.70 3.67 11.55
CA PHE A 137 4.98 3.28 10.34
C PHE A 137 3.57 2.80 10.65
N THR A 138 3.40 1.98 11.69
CA THR A 138 2.07 1.54 12.16
C THR A 138 1.19 2.72 12.49
N ASN A 139 1.71 3.69 13.25
CA ASN A 139 0.95 4.86 13.63
C ASN A 139 0.48 5.66 12.42
N TYR A 140 1.38 5.96 11.47
CA TYR A 140 1.03 6.74 10.28
C TYR A 140 0.09 5.97 9.33
N LEU A 141 0.30 4.67 9.15
CA LEU A 141 -0.55 3.84 8.30
C LEU A 141 -1.98 3.76 8.86
N VAL A 142 -2.13 3.56 10.17
CA VAL A 142 -3.44 3.50 10.83
C VAL A 142 -4.17 4.84 10.74
N GLN A 143 -3.48 5.96 10.96
CA GLN A 143 -4.08 7.29 10.78
C GLN A 143 -4.54 7.51 9.33
N ALA A 144 -3.74 7.09 8.35
CA ALA A 144 -4.09 7.24 6.94
C ALA A 144 -5.34 6.43 6.57
N ILE A 145 -5.45 5.16 6.98
CA ILE A 145 -6.65 4.36 6.69
C ILE A 145 -7.89 4.84 7.44
N GLU A 146 -7.73 5.41 8.63
CA GLU A 146 -8.83 6.00 9.40
C GLU A 146 -9.32 7.30 8.75
N GLY A 147 -8.40 8.09 8.20
CA GLY A 147 -8.69 9.30 7.43
C GLY A 147 -9.44 9.01 6.12
N VAL A 148 -9.01 7.99 5.36
CA VAL A 148 -9.67 7.68 4.07
C VAL A 148 -10.90 6.77 4.20
N GLY A 149 -10.93 5.91 5.21
CA GLY A 149 -11.96 4.87 5.34
C GLY A 149 -13.24 5.34 6.03
N ASN A 150 -13.25 6.54 6.63
CA ASN A 150 -14.34 7.05 7.47
C ASN A 150 -14.90 5.96 8.41
N LEU A 151 -13.98 5.26 9.07
CA LEU A 151 -14.28 4.01 9.77
C LEU A 151 -15.20 4.29 10.98
N PRO A 152 -16.19 3.42 11.25
CA PRO A 152 -17.03 3.58 12.42
C PRO A 152 -16.20 3.47 13.69
N MET A 153 -16.59 4.23 14.72
CA MET A 153 -15.99 4.10 16.05
C MET A 153 -16.28 2.69 16.59
N ILE A 154 -15.22 1.90 16.75
CA ILE A 154 -15.31 0.57 17.32
C ILE A 154 -14.85 0.59 18.78
N ASN A 155 -15.58 -0.10 19.64
CA ASN A 155 -15.08 -0.44 20.97
C ASN A 155 -14.04 -1.55 20.82
N ILE A 156 -12.81 -1.25 21.22
CA ILE A 156 -11.70 -2.18 21.13
C ILE A 156 -11.43 -2.72 22.52
N VAL A 157 -11.48 -4.03 22.66
CA VAL A 157 -10.86 -4.71 23.80
C VAL A 157 -9.36 -4.71 23.53
N PRO A 158 -8.55 -3.99 24.31
CA PRO A 158 -7.10 -3.95 24.11
C PRO A 158 -6.53 -5.36 24.15
N VAL A 159 -5.62 -5.64 23.24
CA VAL A 159 -4.83 -6.88 23.25
C VAL A 159 -3.67 -6.67 24.21
N ASP A 160 -3.36 -7.66 25.04
CA ASP A 160 -2.18 -7.63 25.90
C ASP A 160 -0.91 -7.67 25.03
N ILE A 161 -0.02 -6.69 25.22
CA ILE A 161 1.25 -6.56 24.50
C ILE A 161 2.39 -6.75 25.51
N ALA A 162 3.18 -7.80 25.37
CA ALA A 162 4.19 -8.18 26.35
C ALA A 162 5.31 -7.12 26.52
N ASP A 163 5.56 -6.31 25.49
CA ASP A 163 6.53 -5.20 25.49
C ASP A 163 5.86 -3.82 25.43
N GLU A 164 4.63 -3.69 25.98
CA GLU A 164 3.86 -2.44 26.00
C GLU A 164 4.65 -1.25 26.57
N ALA A 165 5.47 -1.48 27.60
CA ALA A 165 6.31 -0.44 28.20
C ALA A 165 7.35 0.16 27.25
N SER A 166 7.66 -0.52 26.13
CA SER A 166 8.55 -0.01 25.09
C SER A 166 7.82 0.85 24.04
N LEU A 167 6.48 0.87 24.05
CA LEU A 167 5.70 1.67 23.10
C LEU A 167 5.87 3.16 23.39
N THR A 168 5.91 3.97 22.34
CA THR A 168 5.70 5.41 22.48
C THR A 168 4.23 5.66 22.88
N PRO A 169 3.93 6.35 23.99
CA PRO A 169 2.55 6.52 24.49
C PRO A 169 1.57 7.06 23.43
N ALA A 170 2.02 8.02 22.62
CA ALA A 170 1.22 8.62 21.55
C ALA A 170 0.81 7.62 20.44
N TYR A 171 1.49 6.48 20.32
CA TYR A 171 1.24 5.47 19.28
C TYR A 171 0.44 4.28 19.78
N GLN A 172 0.23 4.13 21.10
CA GLN A 172 -0.45 2.98 21.70
C GLN A 172 -1.82 2.70 21.07
N GLY A 173 -2.65 3.75 20.93
CA GLY A 173 -3.98 3.62 20.34
C GLY A 173 -3.95 3.10 18.90
N SER A 174 -3.03 3.62 18.08
CA SER A 174 -2.85 3.18 16.70
C SER A 174 -2.35 1.74 16.63
N ILE A 175 -1.46 1.34 17.54
CA ILE A 175 -0.94 -0.03 17.60
C ILE A 175 -2.04 -1.02 17.98
N GLN A 176 -2.84 -0.73 19.00
CA GLN A 176 -3.99 -1.55 19.39
C GLN A 176 -5.00 -1.71 18.24
N ARG A 177 -5.29 -0.61 17.54
CA ARG A 177 -6.13 -0.62 16.33
C ARG A 177 -5.54 -1.47 15.22
N SER A 178 -4.23 -1.37 14.97
CA SER A 178 -3.56 -2.19 13.97
C SER A 178 -3.66 -3.70 14.25
N LEU A 179 -3.68 -4.12 15.52
CA LEU A 179 -3.88 -5.52 15.92
C LEU A 179 -5.33 -5.94 15.68
N LYS A 180 -6.29 -5.08 16.05
CA LYS A 180 -7.72 -5.32 15.80
C LYS A 180 -8.06 -5.43 14.32
N TYR A 181 -7.47 -4.57 13.49
CA TYR A 181 -7.62 -4.56 12.03
C TYR A 181 -6.84 -5.68 11.35
N LYS A 182 -6.05 -6.47 12.10
CA LYS A 182 -5.15 -7.52 11.57
C LYS A 182 -4.12 -6.98 10.56
N ILE A 183 -3.75 -5.70 10.71
CA ILE A 183 -2.66 -5.08 9.96
C ILE A 183 -1.32 -5.61 10.49
N ASN A 184 -1.22 -5.69 11.81
CA ASN A 184 -0.11 -6.29 12.53
C ASN A 184 -0.55 -7.53 13.30
N SER A 185 0.43 -8.36 13.64
CA SER A 185 0.34 -9.41 14.64
C SER A 185 1.47 -9.26 15.65
N LEU A 186 1.25 -9.81 16.85
CA LEU A 186 2.31 -10.00 17.83
C LEU A 186 3.16 -11.20 17.43
N ASP A 187 4.42 -11.22 17.88
CA ASP A 187 5.29 -12.38 17.69
C ASP A 187 4.89 -13.56 18.61
N ALA A 188 5.64 -14.67 18.51
CA ALA A 188 5.37 -15.87 19.31
C ALA A 188 5.45 -15.66 20.83
N ASN A 189 6.10 -14.58 21.29
CA ASN A 189 6.23 -14.22 22.70
C ASN A 189 5.24 -13.12 23.11
N GLY A 190 4.26 -12.79 22.25
CA GLY A 190 3.28 -11.74 22.51
C GLY A 190 3.85 -10.32 22.42
N LYS A 191 5.02 -10.13 21.78
CA LYS A 191 5.65 -8.81 21.63
C LYS A 191 5.30 -8.15 20.31
N PHE A 192 5.16 -6.84 20.34
CA PHE A 192 4.98 -6.02 19.15
C PHE A 192 6.32 -5.64 18.48
N ASN A 193 7.39 -5.49 19.27
CA ASN A 193 8.70 -5.01 18.86
C ASN A 193 8.66 -3.57 18.29
N PRO A 194 8.22 -2.57 19.05
CA PRO A 194 7.94 -1.22 18.54
C PRO A 194 9.13 -0.52 17.91
N LYS A 195 10.31 -0.68 18.51
CA LYS A 195 11.55 0.02 18.12
C LYS A 195 12.34 -0.69 17.03
N SER A 196 11.85 -1.83 16.53
CA SER A 196 12.55 -2.53 15.45
C SER A 196 12.58 -1.67 14.18
N GLU A 197 13.74 -1.64 13.53
CA GLU A 197 13.89 -0.98 12.24
C GLU A 197 13.08 -1.70 11.16
N LEU A 198 12.15 -0.98 10.54
CA LEU A 198 11.21 -1.53 9.58
C LEU A 198 11.90 -1.91 8.28
N THR A 199 11.64 -3.12 7.79
CA THR A 199 12.09 -3.58 6.47
C THR A 199 11.06 -3.27 5.38
N ARG A 200 11.51 -3.25 4.12
CA ARG A 200 10.64 -3.04 2.96
C ARG A 200 9.57 -4.12 2.83
N ALA A 201 9.89 -5.37 3.15
CA ALA A 201 8.91 -6.46 3.16
C ALA A 201 7.82 -6.23 4.22
N GLU A 202 8.21 -5.90 5.45
CA GLU A 202 7.25 -5.62 6.52
C GLU A 202 6.33 -4.45 6.16
N ALA A 203 6.88 -3.35 5.65
CA ALA A 203 6.10 -2.19 5.21
C ALA A 203 5.05 -2.56 4.14
N ALA A 204 5.46 -3.35 3.13
CA ALA A 204 4.54 -3.79 2.07
C ALA A 204 3.47 -4.75 2.58
N ILE A 205 3.82 -5.69 3.46
CA ILE A 205 2.86 -6.63 4.04
C ILE A 205 1.83 -5.88 4.90
N MET A 206 2.26 -4.93 5.71
CA MET A 206 1.38 -4.09 6.52
C MET A 206 0.44 -3.25 5.65
N LEU A 207 0.97 -2.62 4.59
CA LEU A 207 0.17 -1.87 3.63
C LEU A 207 -0.89 -2.75 2.95
N TYR A 208 -0.51 -3.95 2.50
CA TYR A 208 -1.46 -4.90 1.91
C TYR A 208 -2.58 -5.26 2.89
N ASN A 209 -2.24 -5.60 4.14
CA ASN A 209 -3.23 -5.94 5.15
C ASN A 209 -4.19 -4.78 5.42
N ALA A 210 -3.67 -3.54 5.43
CA ALA A 210 -4.48 -2.34 5.60
C ALA A 210 -5.46 -2.13 4.43
N LEU A 211 -5.02 -2.36 3.19
CA LEU A 211 -5.89 -2.31 2.01
C LEU A 211 -6.94 -3.42 2.01
N GLU A 212 -6.60 -4.64 2.41
CA GLU A 212 -7.57 -5.73 2.55
C GLU A 212 -8.60 -5.45 3.65
N PHE A 213 -8.18 -4.84 4.75
CA PHE A 213 -9.11 -4.37 5.78
C PHE A 213 -10.09 -3.33 5.21
N LEU A 214 -9.64 -2.35 4.43
CA LEU A 214 -10.53 -1.36 3.80
C LEU A 214 -11.53 -2.00 2.81
N LYS A 215 -11.14 -3.06 2.11
CA LYS A 215 -12.05 -3.78 1.19
C LYS A 215 -13.12 -4.61 1.90
N THR A 216 -12.84 -5.05 3.12
CA THR A 216 -13.70 -5.98 3.87
C THR A 216 -14.46 -5.32 5.01
N GLY A 217 -14.04 -4.13 5.43
CA GLY A 217 -14.56 -3.37 6.59
C GLY A 217 -15.38 -2.13 6.24
N VAL A 218 -15.76 -1.97 4.96
CA VAL A 218 -16.77 -0.99 4.48
C VAL A 218 -17.98 -1.75 3.98
#